data_AF-A0A0W0V0G1-F1
#
_entry.id   AF-A0A0W0V0G1-F1
#
_cell.length_a   1.000
_cell.length_b   1.000
_cell.length_c   1.000
_cell.angle_alpha   90.00
_cell.angle_beta   90.00
_cell.angle_gamma   90.00
#
_symmetry.space_group_name_H-M   'P 1'
#
loop_
_entity.id
_entity.type
_entity.pdbx_description
1 polymer ?
#
loop_
_entity_poly.entity_id
_entity_poly.type
_entity_poly.pdbx_seq_one_letter_code
_entity_poly.pdbx_strand_id
1 'polypeptide(L)'
;MKKNKKKPNNYFARFAKVISDAVGTVWSFLLALLAIVIWTVTGPLFHFSDTWQLIINTGTTIITFLMVFLIQHTQNRDTVILNLKLDELIKSHKSANNQSIDLNKLTDEELLVLEKEYKKICNKRTGG
;
A
#
# COMPACT_ATOMS: atom_id res chain seq x y z
N MET A 1 -19.64 8.88 29.51
CA MET A 1 -18.39 8.10 29.36
C MET A 1 -17.55 8.66 28.22
N LYS A 2 -16.45 9.36 28.51
CA LYS A 2 -15.48 9.84 27.48
C LYS A 2 -14.63 8.65 27.02
N LYS A 3 -14.83 8.18 25.78
CA LYS A 3 -14.00 7.12 25.17
C LYS A 3 -12.59 7.67 24.96
N ASN A 4 -11.66 7.21 25.78
CA ASN A 4 -10.24 7.55 25.69
C ASN A 4 -9.66 6.83 24.46
N LYS A 5 -9.67 7.50 23.29
CA LYS A 5 -9.04 6.97 22.07
C LYS A 5 -7.53 6.94 22.30
N LYS A 6 -6.98 5.78 22.69
CA LYS A 6 -5.53 5.55 22.68
C LYS A 6 -5.02 5.89 21.27
N LYS A 7 -4.20 6.94 21.15
CA LYS A 7 -3.53 7.25 19.89
C LYS A 7 -2.74 5.99 19.49
N PRO A 8 -2.96 5.42 18.29
CA PRO A 8 -2.11 4.32 17.84
C PRO A 8 -0.67 4.81 17.83
N ASN A 9 0.25 3.94 18.20
CA ASN A 9 1.65 4.30 18.42
C ASN A 9 2.28 4.67 17.06
N ASN A 10 2.24 5.97 16.70
CA ASN A 10 2.60 6.51 15.39
C ASN A 10 4.10 6.40 15.03
N TYR A 11 4.92 5.78 15.88
CA TYR A 11 6.36 5.64 15.64
C TYR A 11 6.66 4.78 14.42
N PHE A 12 5.99 3.64 14.25
CA PHE A 12 6.17 2.79 13.07
C PHE A 12 5.77 3.52 11.79
N ALA A 13 4.60 4.16 11.78
CA ALA A 13 4.13 4.91 10.62
C ALA A 13 5.04 6.09 10.27
N ARG A 14 5.60 6.79 11.28
CA ARG A 14 6.55 7.89 11.07
C ARG A 14 7.90 7.38 10.57
N PHE A 15 8.40 6.28 11.12
CA PHE A 15 9.63 5.63 10.68
C PHE A 15 9.51 5.11 9.25
N ALA A 16 8.44 4.38 8.95
CA ALA A 16 8.13 3.89 7.61
C ALA A 16 8.04 5.05 6.61
N LYS A 17 7.40 6.16 6.99
CA LYS A 17 7.33 7.36 6.14
C LYS A 17 8.71 7.98 5.90
N VAL A 18 9.53 8.15 6.95
CA VAL A 18 10.90 8.69 6.80
C VAL A 18 11.76 7.81 5.91
N ILE A 19 11.67 6.48 6.06
CA ILE A 19 12.38 5.54 5.17
C ILE A 19 11.85 5.62 3.75
N SER A 20 10.54 5.62 3.55
CA SER A 20 9.94 5.70 2.21
C SER A 20 10.33 7.00 1.50
N ASP A 21 10.24 8.13 2.21
CA ASP A 21 10.64 9.44 1.70
C ASP A 21 12.15 9.48 1.40
N ALA A 22 13.00 8.89 2.23
CA ALA A 22 14.44 8.82 1.99
C ALA A 22 14.78 7.93 0.78
N VAL A 23 14.27 6.70 0.75
CA VAL A 23 14.55 5.70 -0.31
C VAL A 23 13.99 6.15 -1.66
N GLY A 24 12.90 6.93 -1.69
CA GLY A 24 12.29 7.46 -2.90
C GLY A 24 13.02 8.61 -3.60
N THR A 25 14.11 9.15 -3.02
CA THR A 25 14.86 10.25 -3.64
C THR A 25 15.87 9.78 -4.69
N VAL A 26 16.14 10.63 -5.68
CA VAL A 26 17.18 10.40 -6.72
C VAL A 26 18.57 10.19 -6.08
N TRP A 27 18.87 10.90 -4.98
CA TRP A 27 20.13 10.75 -4.25
C TRP A 27 20.29 9.36 -3.62
N SER A 28 19.21 8.77 -3.10
CA SER A 28 19.24 7.40 -2.57
C SER A 28 19.50 6.36 -3.66
N PHE A 29 18.95 6.58 -4.86
CA PHE A 29 19.26 5.71 -6.00
C PHE A 29 20.74 5.79 -6.40
N LEU A 30 21.30 7.00 -6.47
CA LEU A 30 22.72 7.19 -6.77
C LEU A 30 23.64 6.57 -5.71
N LEU A 31 23.29 6.71 -4.42
CA LEU A 31 24.01 6.06 -3.33
C LEU A 31 23.94 4.54 -3.39
N ALA A 32 22.77 3.97 -3.69
CA ALA A 32 22.60 2.54 -3.87
C ALA A 32 23.44 2.02 -5.05
N LEU A 33 23.46 2.74 -6.17
CA LEU A 33 24.26 2.38 -7.34
C LEU A 33 25.77 2.44 -7.02
N LEU A 34 26.21 3.47 -6.31
CA LEU A 34 27.59 3.60 -5.87
C LEU A 34 27.99 2.48 -4.89
N ALA A 35 27.10 2.09 -3.99
CA ALA A 35 27.33 0.95 -3.08
C ALA A 35 27.48 -0.36 -3.86
N ILE A 36 26.68 -0.59 -4.90
CA ILE A 36 26.82 -1.76 -5.79
C ILE A 36 28.17 -1.74 -6.50
N VAL A 37 28.58 -0.59 -7.05
CA VAL A 37 29.88 -0.45 -7.73
C VAL A 37 31.04 -0.74 -6.77
N ILE A 38 31.03 -0.16 -5.56
CA ILE A 38 32.06 -0.44 -4.54
C ILE A 38 32.11 -1.93 -4.22
N TRP A 39 30.96 -2.55 -4.02
CA TRP A 39 30.88 -3.99 -3.74
C TRP A 39 31.45 -4.83 -4.89
N THR A 40 31.13 -4.50 -6.15
CA THR A 40 31.66 -5.22 -7.31
C THR A 40 33.17 -5.04 -7.44
N VAL A 41 33.70 -3.85 -7.20
CA VAL A 41 35.15 -3.56 -7.27
C VAL A 41 35.92 -4.23 -6.13
N THR A 42 35.30 -4.41 -4.97
CA THR A 42 35.91 -5.12 -3.83
C THR A 42 35.82 -6.64 -3.95
N GLY A 43 34.91 -7.18 -4.78
CA GLY A 43 34.76 -8.63 -5.01
C GLY A 43 36.03 -9.37 -5.48
N PRO A 44 36.82 -8.85 -6.43
CA PRO A 44 38.09 -9.45 -6.85
C PRO A 44 39.12 -9.62 -5.71
N LEU A 45 39.12 -8.72 -4.72
CA LEU A 45 40.02 -8.83 -3.55
C LEU A 45 39.68 -10.04 -2.67
N PHE A 46 38.41 -10.46 -2.67
CA PHE A 46 37.91 -11.61 -1.92
C PHE A 46 37.69 -12.84 -2.80
N HIS A 47 38.22 -12.84 -4.03
CA HIS A 47 38.04 -13.92 -5.01
C HIS A 47 36.58 -14.32 -5.27
N PHE A 48 35.63 -13.39 -5.06
CA PHE A 48 34.19 -13.68 -5.09
C PHE A 48 33.81 -14.90 -4.23
N SER A 49 34.41 -15.03 -3.04
CA SER A 49 34.17 -16.17 -2.14
C SER A 49 32.69 -16.37 -1.80
N ASP A 50 32.34 -17.59 -1.38
CA ASP A 50 30.97 -17.93 -0.96
C ASP A 50 30.48 -17.01 0.16
N THR A 51 31.36 -16.65 1.11
CA THR A 51 31.03 -15.71 2.19
C THR A 51 30.76 -14.30 1.65
N TRP A 52 31.53 -13.85 0.66
CA TRP A 52 31.35 -12.54 0.03
C TRP A 52 30.00 -12.41 -0.68
N GLN A 53 29.60 -13.45 -1.43
CA GLN A 53 28.31 -13.51 -2.11
C GLN A 53 27.15 -13.67 -1.11
N LEU A 54 27.34 -14.51 -0.08
CA LEU A 54 26.33 -14.78 0.95
C LEU A 54 25.92 -13.50 1.67
N ILE A 55 26.86 -12.62 2.03
CA ILE A 55 26.57 -11.37 2.76
C ILE A 55 25.59 -10.49 1.97
N ILE A 56 25.80 -10.33 0.66
CA ILE A 56 24.91 -9.52 -0.17
C ILE A 56 23.58 -10.20 -0.43
N ASN A 57 23.58 -11.50 -0.71
CA ASN A 57 22.35 -12.23 -0.98
C ASN A 57 21.45 -12.25 0.26
N THR A 58 22.00 -12.60 1.43
CA THR A 58 21.28 -12.62 2.70
C THR A 58 20.86 -11.21 3.12
N GLY A 59 21.72 -10.20 3.00
CA GLY A 59 21.39 -8.82 3.33
C GLY A 59 20.27 -8.26 2.46
N THR A 60 20.36 -8.45 1.15
CA THR A 60 19.34 -7.99 0.19
C THR A 60 18.01 -8.70 0.45
N THR A 61 18.03 -9.99 0.79
CA THR A 61 16.81 -10.75 1.11
C THR A 61 16.10 -10.17 2.34
N ILE A 62 16.84 -9.86 3.41
CA ILE A 62 16.27 -9.24 4.62
C ILE A 62 15.67 -7.87 4.30
N ILE A 63 16.42 -7.01 3.57
CA ILE A 63 15.96 -5.68 3.18
C ILE A 63 14.69 -5.80 2.31
N THR A 64 14.69 -6.71 1.34
CA THR A 64 13.54 -6.95 0.45
C THR A 64 12.32 -7.40 1.23
N PHE A 65 12.48 -8.34 2.17
CA PHE A 65 11.40 -8.79 3.04
C PHE A 65 10.80 -7.62 3.83
N LEU A 66 11.63 -6.77 4.44
CA LEU A 66 11.19 -5.57 5.15
C LEU A 66 10.50 -4.56 4.20
N MET A 67 11.05 -4.38 2.99
CA MET A 67 10.48 -3.50 1.96
C MET A 67 9.06 -3.93 1.59
N VAL A 68 8.80 -5.23 1.44
CA VAL A 68 7.45 -5.74 1.15
C VAL A 68 6.46 -5.32 2.24
N PHE A 69 6.79 -5.48 3.53
CA PHE A 69 5.92 -5.00 4.62
C PHE A 69 5.72 -3.49 4.61
N LEU A 70 6.78 -2.73 4.34
CA LEU A 70 6.71 -1.27 4.29
C LEU A 70 5.84 -0.78 3.12
N ILE A 71 5.99 -1.41 1.95
CA ILE A 71 5.15 -1.17 0.77
C ILE A 71 3.71 -1.52 1.09
N GLN A 72 3.43 -2.69 1.65
CA GLN A 72 2.07 -3.12 2.03
C GLN A 72 1.42 -2.14 3.02
N HIS A 73 2.15 -1.67 4.03
CA HIS A 73 1.64 -0.68 4.98
C HIS A 73 1.32 0.66 4.29
N THR A 74 2.22 1.13 3.42
CA THR A 74 2.03 2.39 2.69
C THR A 74 0.85 2.29 1.71
N GLN A 75 0.81 1.22 0.91
CA GLN A 75 -0.26 0.95 -0.05
C GLN A 75 -1.62 0.80 0.64
N ASN A 76 -1.71 0.06 1.75
CA ASN A 76 -2.96 -0.10 2.48
C ASN A 76 -3.51 1.26 2.98
N ARG A 77 -2.62 2.13 3.48
CA ARG A 77 -2.99 3.48 3.89
C ARG A 77 -3.46 4.34 2.72
N ASP A 78 -2.76 4.27 1.59
CA ASP A 78 -3.10 5.07 0.40
C ASP A 78 -4.44 4.62 -0.20
N THR A 79 -4.73 3.32 -0.23
CA THR A 79 -6.04 2.77 -0.62
C THR A 79 -7.18 3.32 0.24
N VAL A 80 -7.01 3.39 1.56
CA VAL A 80 -8.02 3.97 2.46
C VAL A 80 -8.24 5.45 2.17
N ILE A 81 -7.16 6.22 1.93
CA ILE A 81 -7.26 7.66 1.61
C ILE A 81 -7.97 7.86 0.27
N LEU A 82 -7.68 7.04 -0.74
CA LEU A 82 -8.34 7.10 -2.04
C LEU A 82 -9.85 6.87 -1.92
N ASN A 83 -10.27 5.83 -1.17
CA ASN A 83 -11.69 5.57 -0.91
C ASN A 83 -12.39 6.75 -0.23
N LEU A 84 -11.77 7.33 0.80
CA LEU A 84 -12.34 8.51 1.49
C LEU A 84 -12.51 9.72 0.57
N LYS A 85 -11.55 9.97 -0.32
CA LYS A 85 -11.64 11.05 -1.32
C LYS A 85 -12.76 10.78 -2.34
N LEU A 86 -12.92 9.53 -2.79
CA LEU A 86 -14.01 9.14 -3.67
C LEU A 86 -15.37 9.31 -2.98
N ASP A 87 -15.49 8.90 -1.71
CA ASP A 87 -16.70 9.08 -0.91
C ASP A 87 -17.05 10.57 -0.79
N GLU A 88 -16.07 11.43 -0.55
CA GLU A 88 -16.24 12.88 -0.48
C GLU A 88 -16.72 13.48 -1.81
N LEU A 89 -16.11 13.07 -2.94
CA LEU A 89 -16.53 13.49 -4.28
C LEU A 89 -17.96 13.03 -4.59
N ILE A 90 -18.28 11.76 -4.33
CA ILE A 90 -19.63 11.20 -4.53
C ILE A 90 -20.64 11.97 -3.67
N LYS A 91 -20.31 12.25 -2.41
CA LYS A 91 -21.17 13.02 -1.51
C LYS A 91 -21.37 14.46 -1.99
N SER A 92 -20.31 15.12 -2.46
CA SER A 92 -20.38 16.48 -3.00
C SER A 92 -21.25 16.59 -4.26
N HIS A 93 -21.32 15.51 -5.05
CA HIS A 93 -22.16 15.41 -6.25
C HIS A 93 -23.58 14.86 -5.97
N LYS A 94 -23.84 14.35 -4.77
CA LYS A 94 -25.13 13.76 -4.32
C LYS A 94 -25.99 14.69 -3.45
N SER A 95 -25.89 16.01 -3.59
CA SER A 95 -26.96 16.91 -3.11
C SER A 95 -28.33 16.65 -3.79
N ALA A 96 -28.41 15.72 -4.76
CA ALA A 96 -29.66 15.15 -5.26
C ALA A 96 -29.71 13.63 -5.00
N ASN A 97 -30.62 13.22 -4.11
CA ASN A 97 -31.09 11.85 -3.81
C ASN A 97 -30.39 11.09 -2.65
N ASN A 98 -31.18 10.83 -1.61
CA ASN A 98 -30.81 10.41 -0.25
C ASN A 98 -30.47 8.91 -0.09
N GLN A 99 -30.00 8.24 -1.16
CA GLN A 99 -29.65 6.81 -1.14
C GLN A 99 -28.28 6.59 -1.80
N SER A 100 -27.21 6.97 -1.11
CA SER A 100 -25.86 6.56 -1.47
C SER A 100 -25.50 5.26 -0.76
N ILE A 101 -25.61 4.14 -1.47
CA ILE A 101 -25.08 2.86 -1.01
C ILE A 101 -23.55 2.91 -1.15
N ASP A 102 -22.84 2.86 -0.03
CA ASP A 102 -21.38 2.85 0.04
C ASP A 102 -20.87 1.42 -0.15
N LEU A 103 -20.60 1.07 -1.42
CA LEU A 103 -20.20 -0.28 -1.85
C LEU A 103 -18.95 -0.81 -1.14
N ASN A 104 -18.09 0.07 -0.61
CA ASN A 104 -16.84 -0.30 0.04
C ASN A 104 -17.05 -0.80 1.49
N LYS A 105 -18.22 -0.57 2.08
CA LYS A 105 -18.55 -0.97 3.46
C LYS A 105 -19.43 -2.21 3.53
N LEU A 106 -19.95 -2.69 2.41
CA LEU A 106 -20.72 -3.93 2.40
C LEU A 106 -19.77 -5.11 2.56
N THR A 107 -20.18 -6.08 3.36
CA THR A 107 -19.55 -7.39 3.38
C THR A 107 -19.74 -8.09 2.04
N ASP A 108 -18.88 -9.04 1.71
CA ASP A 108 -18.95 -9.77 0.43
C ASP A 108 -20.34 -10.41 0.20
N GLU A 109 -20.99 -10.88 1.28
CA GLU A 109 -22.36 -11.43 1.22
C GLU A 109 -23.39 -10.37 0.86
N GLU A 110 -23.33 -9.19 1.47
CA GLU A 110 -24.23 -8.08 1.18
C GLU A 110 -24.01 -7.52 -0.23
N LEU A 111 -22.77 -7.55 -0.72
CA LEU A 111 -22.41 -7.14 -2.07
C LEU A 111 -22.99 -8.09 -3.13
N LEU A 112 -22.98 -9.40 -2.85
CA LEU A 112 -23.64 -10.41 -3.69
C LEU A 112 -25.17 -10.27 -3.70
N VAL A 113 -25.79 -9.92 -2.57
CA VAL A 113 -27.23 -9.65 -2.51
C VAL A 113 -27.56 -8.42 -3.36
N LEU A 114 -26.78 -7.35 -3.24
CA LEU A 114 -26.97 -6.12 -4.01
C LEU A 114 -26.79 -6.35 -5.51
N GLU A 115 -25.77 -7.10 -5.92
CA GLU A 115 -25.55 -7.48 -7.33
C GLU A 115 -26.75 -8.26 -7.89
N LYS A 116 -27.29 -9.22 -7.12
CA LYS A 116 -28.48 -10.00 -7.51
C LYS A 116 -29.72 -9.12 -7.67
N GLU A 117 -29.91 -8.12 -6.80
CA GLU A 117 -31.02 -7.18 -6.91
C GLU A 117 -30.87 -6.26 -8.14
N TYR A 118 -29.67 -5.70 -8.37
CA TYR A 118 -29.41 -4.88 -9.56
C TYR A 118 -29.58 -5.65 -10.87
N LYS A 119 -29.09 -6.89 -10.94
CA LYS A 119 -29.30 -7.76 -12.11
C LYS A 119 -30.79 -7.98 -12.39
N LYS A 120 -31.63 -8.18 -11.36
CA LYS A 120 -33.09 -8.31 -11.54
C LYS A 120 -33.73 -7.03 -12.07
N ILE A 121 -33.27 -5.87 -11.63
CA ILE A 121 -33.80 -4.56 -12.08
C ILE A 121 -33.40 -4.30 -13.54
N CYS A 122 -32.14 -4.54 -13.92
CA CYS A 122 -31.69 -4.37 -15.30
C CYS A 122 -32.40 -5.33 -16.26
N ASN A 123 -32.59 -6.59 -15.86
CA ASN A 123 -33.26 -7.58 -16.72
C ASN A 123 -34.75 -7.28 -16.92
N LYS A 124 -35.40 -6.64 -15.94
CA LYS A 124 -36.78 -6.11 -16.10
C LYS A 124 -36.87 -4.91 -17.04
N ARG A 125 -35.77 -4.18 -17.28
CA ARG A 125 -35.73 -2.98 -18.12
C ARG A 125 -35.38 -3.28 -19.58
N THR A 126 -34.68 -4.37 -19.86
CA THR A 126 -34.31 -4.82 -21.22
C THR A 126 -35.28 -5.83 -21.82
N GLY A 127 -36.36 -6.19 -21.11
CA GLY A 127 -37.38 -7.14 -21.55
C GLY A 127 -38.76 -6.51 -21.76
N GLY A 128 -38.82 -5.27 -22.25
CA GLY A 128 -40.04 -4.56 -22.64
C GLY A 128 -39.96 -4.07 -24.08
#